data_AF-D1JIG9-F1
#
_entry.id   AF-D1JIG9-F1
#
_cell.length_a   1.000
_cell.length_b   1.000
_cell.length_c   1.000
_cell.angle_alpha   90.00
_cell.angle_beta   90.00
_cell.angle_gamma   90.00
#
_symmetry.space_group_name_H-M   'P 1'
#
loop_
_entity.id
_entity.type
_entity.pdbx_description
1 polymer ?
#
loop_
_entity_poly.entity_id
_entity_poly.type
_entity_poly.pdbx_seq_one_letter_code
_entity_poly.pdbx_strand_id
1 'polypeptide(L)'
;MKCASCKEKTCYKGKDCTKIAEDVKKEYKDDALKSLRVATRIESRYYMKKNRMEELILYAKEMNYKRLGVAFCIGMEKEAGIICDLLSQYFDVSSVCCKVCGIDKSYFELERLHKDAEEEAMCNPIGQAMILNTEKTDLNLILGLCIGHDTLFTKYSEAPVTTLAVKDRVFAHNPLGAIYSAYHLNKLVAQNKKINY
;
A
#
# COMPACT_ATOMS: atom_id res chain seq x y z
N MET A 1 11.35 -17.29 -13.33
CA MET A 1 11.98 -16.12 -13.99
C MET A 1 12.77 -15.32 -12.96
N LYS A 2 14.00 -14.86 -13.25
CA LYS A 2 14.88 -14.14 -12.29
C LYS A 2 15.28 -12.74 -12.82
N CYS A 3 14.28 -11.89 -13.12
CA CYS A 3 14.50 -10.58 -13.76
C CYS A 3 15.42 -9.64 -12.98
N ALA A 4 15.39 -9.70 -11.65
CA ALA A 4 16.23 -8.89 -10.78
C ALA A 4 17.73 -9.07 -11.06
N SER A 5 18.16 -10.30 -11.40
CA SER A 5 19.57 -10.66 -11.66
C SER A 5 19.99 -10.56 -13.13
N CYS A 6 19.07 -10.23 -14.05
CA CYS A 6 19.38 -10.12 -15.47
C CYS A 6 20.29 -8.91 -15.74
N LYS A 7 21.47 -9.13 -16.34
CA LYS A 7 22.43 -8.06 -16.69
C LYS A 7 22.12 -7.38 -18.02
N GLU A 8 21.56 -8.12 -18.98
CA GLU A 8 21.33 -7.63 -20.35
C GLU A 8 20.25 -6.54 -20.46
N LYS A 9 19.20 -6.63 -19.63
CA LYS A 9 18.06 -5.67 -19.56
C LYS A 9 17.52 -5.22 -20.93
N THR A 10 17.58 -6.09 -21.95
CA THR A 10 17.18 -5.76 -23.33
C THR A 10 15.69 -5.44 -23.49
N CYS A 11 14.85 -5.79 -22.50
CA CYS A 11 13.46 -5.33 -22.42
C CYS A 11 13.33 -3.80 -22.36
N TYR A 12 14.33 -3.09 -21.85
CA TYR A 12 14.39 -1.62 -21.90
C TYR A 12 14.34 -1.09 -23.34
N LYS A 13 14.82 -1.87 -24.31
CA LYS A 13 14.78 -1.56 -25.75
C LYS A 13 13.63 -2.26 -26.49
N GLY A 14 12.65 -2.82 -25.76
CA GLY A 14 11.44 -3.40 -26.35
C GLY A 14 11.44 -4.93 -26.54
N LYS A 15 12.45 -5.67 -26.05
CA LYS A 15 12.41 -7.15 -26.09
C LYS A 15 11.29 -7.70 -25.19
N ASP A 16 10.39 -8.50 -25.75
CA ASP A 16 9.46 -9.33 -24.98
C ASP A 16 10.16 -10.59 -24.46
N CYS A 17 10.64 -10.53 -23.21
CA CYS A 17 11.35 -11.63 -22.57
C CYS A 17 10.47 -12.84 -22.24
N THR A 18 9.16 -12.67 -22.22
CA THR A 18 8.19 -13.67 -21.71
C THR A 18 7.21 -14.15 -22.77
N LYS A 19 7.18 -13.52 -23.94
CA LYS A 19 6.29 -13.82 -25.07
C LYS A 19 4.81 -13.64 -24.74
N ILE A 20 4.48 -12.74 -23.82
CA ILE A 20 3.10 -12.43 -23.39
C ILE A 20 2.66 -11.02 -23.81
N ALA A 21 3.48 -10.28 -24.57
CA ALA A 21 3.21 -8.87 -24.86
C ALA A 21 1.83 -8.66 -25.51
N GLU A 22 1.42 -9.53 -26.43
CA GLU A 22 0.11 -9.42 -27.09
C GLU A 22 -1.06 -9.68 -26.15
N ASP A 23 -0.91 -10.57 -25.17
CA ASP A 23 -1.96 -10.83 -24.18
C ASP A 23 -2.06 -9.68 -23.19
N VAL A 24 -0.92 -9.17 -22.70
CA VAL A 24 -0.89 -8.02 -21.79
C VAL A 24 -1.48 -6.76 -22.45
N LYS A 25 -1.23 -6.52 -23.75
CA LYS A 25 -1.83 -5.40 -24.48
C LYS A 25 -3.36 -5.43 -24.46
N LYS A 26 -3.98 -6.61 -24.48
CA LYS A 26 -5.45 -6.77 -24.46
C LYS A 26 -6.06 -6.40 -23.10
N GLU A 27 -5.28 -6.54 -22.02
CA GLU A 27 -5.72 -6.21 -20.66
C GLU A 27 -5.71 -4.69 -20.39
N TYR A 28 -4.92 -3.91 -21.13
CA TYR A 28 -4.94 -2.45 -21.06
C TYR A 28 -6.13 -1.87 -21.84
N LYS A 29 -7.31 -2.04 -21.26
CA LYS A 29 -8.59 -1.45 -21.69
C LYS A 29 -9.26 -0.68 -20.55
N ASP A 30 -10.28 0.09 -20.87
CA ASP A 30 -11.14 0.79 -19.91
C ASP A 30 -10.35 1.53 -18.81
N ASP A 31 -10.64 1.24 -17.54
CA ASP A 31 -9.99 1.88 -16.40
C ASP A 31 -8.50 1.56 -16.28
N ALA A 32 -8.05 0.38 -16.72
CA ALA A 32 -6.63 0.03 -16.72
C ALA A 32 -5.84 0.91 -17.69
N LEU A 33 -6.36 1.12 -18.90
CA LEU A 33 -5.74 2.01 -19.89
C LEU A 33 -5.79 3.48 -19.45
N LYS A 34 -6.91 3.91 -18.86
CA LYS A 34 -7.07 5.27 -18.32
C LYS A 34 -6.06 5.52 -17.21
N SER A 35 -5.97 4.62 -16.24
CA SER A 35 -5.01 4.66 -15.13
C SER A 35 -3.57 4.73 -15.64
N LEU A 36 -3.19 3.87 -16.59
CA LEU A 36 -1.86 3.88 -17.20
C LEU A 36 -1.53 5.24 -17.84
N ARG A 37 -2.46 5.79 -18.64
CA ARG A 37 -2.27 7.10 -19.30
C ARG A 37 -2.11 8.25 -18.30
N VAL A 38 -2.90 8.25 -17.23
CA VAL A 38 -2.79 9.25 -16.15
C VAL A 38 -1.43 9.15 -15.45
N ALA A 39 -1.04 7.93 -15.03
CA ALA A 39 0.23 7.70 -14.35
C ALA A 39 1.43 8.14 -15.20
N THR A 40 1.50 7.71 -16.48
CA THR A 40 2.58 8.10 -17.40
C THR A 40 2.60 9.60 -17.68
N ARG A 41 1.43 10.25 -17.76
CA ARG A 41 1.35 11.71 -17.93
C ARG A 41 1.90 12.46 -16.73
N ILE A 42 1.58 12.01 -15.51
CA ILE A 42 2.10 12.60 -14.27
C ILE A 42 3.61 12.43 -14.20
N GLU A 43 4.11 11.20 -14.41
CA GLU A 43 5.54 10.90 -14.47
C GLU A 43 6.27 11.82 -15.45
N SER A 44 5.80 11.90 -16.70
CA SER A 44 6.47 12.67 -17.76
C SER A 44 6.51 14.18 -17.47
N ARG A 45 5.42 14.75 -16.92
CA ARG A 45 5.32 16.21 -16.68
C ARG A 45 6.00 16.65 -15.38
N TYR A 46 5.96 15.79 -14.37
CA TYR A 46 6.35 16.09 -13.00
C TYR A 46 7.54 15.28 -12.49
N TYR A 47 8.29 14.62 -13.38
CA TYR A 47 9.51 13.90 -13.06
C TYR A 47 10.42 14.73 -12.15
N MET A 48 10.70 14.21 -10.95
CA MET A 48 11.53 14.87 -9.91
C MET A 48 11.01 16.23 -9.42
N LYS A 49 9.71 16.53 -9.60
CA LYS A 49 9.08 17.80 -9.20
C LYS A 49 7.97 17.66 -8.17
N LYS A 50 7.31 16.51 -8.11
CA LYS A 50 6.18 16.24 -7.22
C LYS A 50 6.49 15.10 -6.27
N ASN A 51 6.06 15.25 -5.01
CA ASN A 51 6.15 14.16 -4.04
C ASN A 51 4.93 13.22 -4.16
N ARG A 52 4.96 12.11 -3.41
CA ARG A 52 3.92 11.07 -3.47
C ARG A 52 2.52 11.59 -3.12
N MET A 53 2.39 12.53 -2.19
CA MET A 53 1.10 13.14 -1.84
C MET A 53 0.55 14.02 -2.96
N GLU A 54 1.42 14.81 -3.60
CA GLU A 54 1.01 15.66 -4.72
C GLU A 54 0.63 14.82 -5.94
N GLU A 55 1.40 13.77 -6.25
CA GLU A 55 1.07 12.82 -7.31
C GLU A 55 -0.25 12.11 -7.05
N LEU A 56 -0.52 11.70 -5.81
CA LEU A 56 -1.79 11.10 -5.42
C LEU A 56 -2.98 12.02 -5.73
N ILE A 57 -2.89 13.29 -5.31
CA ILE A 57 -3.96 14.28 -5.53
C ILE A 57 -4.15 14.52 -7.03
N LEU A 58 -3.07 14.66 -7.80
CA LEU A 58 -3.13 14.81 -9.26
C LEU A 58 -3.76 13.59 -9.92
N TYR A 59 -3.33 12.39 -9.54
CA TYR A 59 -3.81 11.14 -10.08
C TYR A 59 -5.32 10.98 -9.82
N ALA A 60 -5.77 11.15 -8.58
CA ALA A 60 -7.18 11.03 -8.22
C ALA A 60 -8.05 12.07 -8.95
N LYS A 61 -7.58 13.31 -9.10
CA LYS A 61 -8.27 14.34 -9.91
C LYS A 61 -8.39 13.94 -11.38
N GLU A 62 -7.29 13.52 -12.01
CA GLU A 62 -7.29 13.12 -13.43
C GLU A 62 -8.07 11.83 -13.69
N MET A 63 -8.19 10.96 -12.68
CA MET A 63 -9.08 9.80 -12.73
C MET A 63 -10.56 10.15 -12.54
N ASN A 64 -10.89 11.40 -12.17
CA ASN A 64 -12.22 11.87 -11.80
C ASN A 64 -12.81 11.18 -10.57
N TYR A 65 -11.96 10.70 -9.65
CA TYR A 65 -12.39 10.14 -8.38
C TYR A 65 -13.06 11.22 -7.51
N LYS A 66 -14.09 10.80 -6.80
CA LYS A 66 -14.93 11.64 -5.93
C LYS A 66 -14.71 11.29 -4.47
N ARG A 67 -14.62 10.00 -4.15
CA ARG A 67 -14.47 9.52 -2.78
C ARG A 67 -13.21 8.69 -2.60
N LEU A 68 -12.37 9.07 -1.65
CA LEU A 68 -11.17 8.32 -1.28
C LEU A 68 -11.36 7.64 0.07
N GLY A 69 -10.91 6.39 0.18
CA GLY A 69 -10.86 5.68 1.45
C GLY A 69 -9.46 5.69 2.05
N VAL A 70 -9.35 5.83 3.36
CA VAL A 70 -8.07 5.79 4.08
C VAL A 70 -8.13 4.69 5.15
N ALA A 71 -7.48 3.56 4.89
CA ALA A 71 -7.30 2.49 5.86
C ALA A 71 -5.98 2.70 6.61
N PHE A 72 -6.07 3.02 7.90
CA PHE A 72 -4.91 3.40 8.69
C PHE A 72 -4.70 2.55 9.94
N CYS A 73 -3.47 2.44 10.40
CA CYS A 73 -3.17 1.87 11.70
C CYS A 73 -3.36 2.90 12.81
N ILE A 74 -3.92 2.48 13.96
CA ILE A 74 -4.03 3.32 15.17
C ILE A 74 -2.71 3.97 15.58
N GLY A 75 -1.57 3.32 15.33
CA GLY A 75 -0.24 3.88 15.60
C GLY A 75 0.19 5.00 14.66
N MET A 76 -0.63 5.38 13.67
CA MET A 76 -0.44 6.49 12.74
C MET A 76 -1.71 7.37 12.69
N GLU A 77 -2.49 7.44 13.77
CA GLU A 77 -3.75 8.20 13.81
C GLU A 77 -3.55 9.70 13.56
N LYS A 78 -2.42 10.26 14.02
CA LYS A 78 -2.11 11.69 13.85
C LYS A 78 -1.82 12.00 12.39
N GLU A 79 -0.98 11.18 11.76
CA GLU A 79 -0.67 11.26 10.33
C GLU A 79 -1.95 11.05 9.50
N ALA A 80 -2.80 10.09 9.89
CA ALA A 80 -4.07 9.84 9.23
C ALA A 80 -4.98 11.07 9.27
N GLY A 81 -5.10 11.73 10.42
CA GLY A 81 -5.88 12.97 10.57
C GLY A 81 -5.40 14.06 9.63
N ILE A 82 -4.10 14.38 9.65
CA ILE A 82 -3.50 15.42 8.77
C ILE A 82 -3.74 15.10 7.29
N ILE A 83 -3.57 13.84 6.90
CA ILE A 83 -3.76 13.41 5.51
C ILE A 83 -5.24 13.50 5.11
N CYS A 84 -6.16 13.07 5.97
CA CYS A 84 -7.59 13.16 5.69
C CYS A 84 -8.04 14.63 5.57
N ASP A 85 -7.58 15.51 6.46
CA ASP A 85 -7.88 16.95 6.39
C ASP A 85 -7.37 17.58 5.10
N LEU A 86 -6.16 17.20 4.66
CA LEU A 86 -5.60 17.66 3.39
C LEU A 86 -6.42 17.14 2.19
N LEU A 87 -6.76 15.85 2.17
CA LEU A 87 -7.50 15.23 1.06
C LEU A 87 -8.95 15.73 0.98
N SER A 88 -9.56 16.05 2.12
CA SER A 88 -10.94 16.57 2.22
C SER A 88 -11.13 17.93 1.56
N GLN A 89 -10.03 18.66 1.28
CA GLN A 89 -10.07 19.89 0.48
C GLN A 89 -10.35 19.64 -1.01
N TYR A 90 -10.25 18.38 -1.46
CA TYR A 90 -10.33 18.01 -2.88
C TYR A 90 -11.35 16.89 -3.17
N PHE A 91 -11.62 16.03 -2.19
CA PHE A 91 -12.43 14.81 -2.35
C PHE A 91 -13.33 14.61 -1.13
N ASP A 92 -14.35 13.77 -1.28
CA ASP A 92 -15.00 13.15 -0.13
C ASP A 92 -14.07 12.06 0.45
N VAL A 93 -13.95 11.99 1.77
CA VAL A 93 -12.95 11.12 2.42
C VAL A 93 -13.60 10.29 3.52
N SER A 94 -13.54 8.97 3.36
CA SER A 94 -13.89 8.01 4.41
C SER A 94 -12.60 7.44 5.00
N SER A 95 -12.51 7.33 6.34
CA SER A 95 -11.33 6.74 6.99
C SER A 95 -11.72 5.65 7.97
N VAL A 96 -10.90 4.60 8.06
CA VAL A 96 -11.17 3.45 8.94
C VAL A 96 -9.91 3.02 9.67
N CYS A 97 -9.97 3.05 11.00
CA CYS A 97 -8.90 2.60 11.89
C CYS A 97 -8.77 1.07 11.88
N CYS A 98 -7.55 0.55 12.01
CA CYS A 98 -7.30 -0.89 12.03
C CYS A 98 -7.96 -1.63 13.19
N LYS A 99 -8.40 -0.96 14.25
CA LYS A 99 -9.08 -1.59 15.40
C LYS A 99 -10.61 -1.63 15.25
N VAL A 100 -11.12 -1.29 14.06
CA VAL A 100 -12.56 -1.29 13.79
C VAL A 100 -13.22 -2.64 14.13
N CYS A 101 -14.46 -2.55 14.60
CA CYS A 101 -15.26 -3.65 15.17
C CYS A 101 -14.78 -4.16 16.55
N GLY A 102 -13.62 -3.73 17.06
CA GLY A 102 -13.20 -4.02 18.44
C GLY A 102 -13.06 -5.50 18.78
N ILE A 103 -12.90 -6.38 17.79
CA ILE A 103 -12.87 -7.83 18.00
C ILE A 103 -11.66 -8.18 18.85
N ASP A 104 -11.87 -8.79 20.02
CA ASP A 104 -10.79 -9.19 20.92
C ASP A 104 -9.92 -10.28 20.28
N LYS A 105 -8.61 -10.21 20.53
CA LYS A 105 -7.64 -11.20 20.05
C LYS A 105 -7.92 -12.63 20.51
N SER A 106 -8.52 -12.83 21.68
CA SER A 106 -8.87 -14.15 22.20
C SER A 106 -9.87 -14.89 21.32
N TYR A 107 -10.73 -14.17 20.60
CA TYR A 107 -11.73 -14.78 19.70
C TYR A 107 -11.06 -15.65 18.61
N PHE A 108 -9.87 -15.27 18.17
CA PHE A 108 -9.07 -15.99 17.18
C PHE A 108 -7.77 -16.55 17.77
N GLU A 109 -7.66 -16.65 19.10
CA GLU A 109 -6.47 -17.18 19.79
C GLU A 109 -5.16 -16.47 19.39
N LEU A 110 -5.22 -15.16 19.12
CA LEU A 110 -4.08 -14.38 18.64
C LEU A 110 -3.15 -13.96 19.77
N GLU A 111 -1.85 -13.87 19.46
CA GLU A 111 -0.85 -13.35 20.39
C GLU A 111 -1.18 -11.93 20.85
N ARG A 112 -1.20 -11.74 22.17
CA ARG A 112 -1.38 -10.44 22.82
C ARG A 112 -0.05 -9.73 22.99
N LEU A 113 -0.04 -8.42 22.76
CA LEU A 113 1.10 -7.55 23.07
C LEU A 113 1.15 -7.25 24.57
N HIS A 114 -0.01 -7.07 25.19
CA HIS A 114 -0.14 -6.74 26.60
C HIS A 114 -0.77 -7.92 27.34
N LYS A 115 0.08 -8.76 27.95
CA LYS A 115 -0.36 -9.98 28.65
C LYS A 115 -1.31 -9.70 29.83
N ASP A 116 -1.19 -8.52 30.42
CA ASP A 116 -1.98 -8.11 31.59
C ASP A 116 -3.26 -7.33 31.21
N ALA A 117 -3.49 -7.09 29.91
CA ALA A 117 -4.72 -6.44 29.46
C ALA A 117 -5.88 -7.45 29.45
N GLU A 118 -7.02 -7.07 30.05
CA GLU A 118 -8.24 -7.87 30.03
C GLU A 118 -8.69 -8.10 28.58
N GLU A 119 -8.72 -7.03 27.78
CA GLU A 119 -9.06 -7.04 26.36
C GLU A 119 -7.96 -6.37 25.51
N GLU A 120 -7.69 -6.94 24.34
CA GLU A 120 -6.83 -6.35 23.32
C GLU A 120 -7.43 -6.60 21.94
N ALA A 121 -8.03 -5.56 21.36
CA ALA A 121 -8.62 -5.64 20.02
C ALA A 121 -7.57 -6.04 18.96
N MET A 122 -7.95 -6.94 18.05
CA MET A 122 -7.13 -7.30 16.90
C MET A 122 -7.07 -6.18 15.87
N CYS A 123 -6.16 -6.29 14.90
CA CYS A 123 -6.25 -5.48 13.69
C CYS A 123 -7.19 -6.16 12.69
N ASN A 124 -8.17 -5.44 12.17
CA ASN A 124 -9.24 -5.97 11.33
C ASN A 124 -9.19 -5.39 9.89
N PRO A 125 -8.22 -5.80 9.05
CA PRO A 125 -8.08 -5.28 7.69
C PRO A 125 -9.25 -5.64 6.78
N ILE A 126 -9.92 -6.78 7.04
CA ILE A 126 -11.12 -7.16 6.29
C ILE A 126 -12.27 -6.22 6.65
N GLY A 127 -12.47 -5.92 7.95
CA GLY A 127 -13.45 -4.91 8.39
C GLY A 127 -13.18 -3.53 7.79
N GLN A 128 -11.91 -3.12 7.71
CA GLN A 128 -11.54 -1.87 7.02
C GLN A 128 -11.98 -1.87 5.55
N ALA A 129 -11.70 -2.95 4.82
CA ALA A 129 -12.09 -3.06 3.40
C ALA A 129 -13.61 -3.07 3.23
N MET A 130 -14.34 -3.87 4.02
CA MET A 130 -15.81 -3.98 3.92
C MET A 130 -16.52 -2.65 4.20
N ILE A 131 -16.04 -1.89 5.17
CA ILE A 131 -16.59 -0.56 5.48
C ILE A 131 -16.33 0.39 4.32
N LEU A 132 -15.12 0.43 3.77
CA LEU A 132 -14.80 1.29 2.63
C LEU A 132 -15.52 0.88 1.33
N ASN A 133 -15.77 -0.42 1.13
CA ASN A 133 -16.63 -0.91 0.03
C ASN A 133 -18.07 -0.42 0.20
N THR A 134 -18.60 -0.43 1.43
CA THR A 134 -19.95 0.11 1.75
C THR A 134 -20.01 1.60 1.46
N GLU A 135 -18.93 2.33 1.74
CA GLU A 135 -18.76 3.74 1.40
C GLU A 135 -18.54 3.98 -0.10
N LYS A 136 -18.40 2.95 -0.95
CA LYS A 136 -18.23 3.06 -2.40
C LYS A 136 -17.09 4.01 -2.80
N THR A 137 -15.95 3.88 -2.14
CA THR A 137 -14.74 4.63 -2.45
C THR A 137 -14.23 4.31 -3.86
N ASP A 138 -13.68 5.29 -4.57
CA ASP A 138 -13.09 5.10 -5.90
C ASP A 138 -11.62 4.63 -5.85
N LEU A 139 -10.92 4.96 -4.76
CA LEU A 139 -9.54 4.56 -4.50
C LEU A 139 -9.30 4.49 -2.99
N ASN A 140 -8.61 3.44 -2.56
CA ASN A 140 -8.26 3.21 -1.18
C ASN A 140 -6.76 3.39 -0.93
N LEU A 141 -6.42 4.09 0.16
CA LEU A 141 -5.07 4.37 0.60
C LEU A 141 -4.73 3.53 1.82
N ILE A 142 -3.60 2.83 1.79
CA ILE A 142 -3.02 2.19 2.97
C ILE A 142 -2.08 3.18 3.66
N LEU A 143 -2.29 3.36 4.96
CA LEU A 143 -1.41 4.13 5.84
C LEU A 143 -0.98 3.30 7.06
N GLY A 144 0.21 2.72 6.99
CA GLY A 144 0.83 2.08 8.14
C GLY A 144 0.22 0.74 8.53
N LEU A 145 -0.35 -0.02 7.59
CA LEU A 145 -0.73 -1.41 7.87
C LEU A 145 0.52 -2.31 7.89
N CYS A 146 0.58 -3.27 8.81
CA CYS A 146 1.67 -4.25 8.85
C CYS A 146 1.57 -5.21 7.65
N ILE A 147 2.70 -5.83 7.30
CA ILE A 147 2.73 -6.97 6.38
C ILE A 147 1.70 -8.02 6.82
N GLY A 148 0.92 -8.50 5.85
CA GLY A 148 -0.18 -9.45 6.06
C GLY A 148 -1.51 -8.73 6.26
N HIS A 149 -1.58 -7.67 7.07
CA HIS A 149 -2.80 -6.86 7.17
C HIS A 149 -3.01 -6.02 5.91
N ASP A 150 -1.95 -5.44 5.35
CA ASP A 150 -1.99 -4.72 4.07
C ASP A 150 -2.43 -5.62 2.89
N THR A 151 -1.96 -6.86 2.91
CA THR A 151 -2.24 -7.89 1.91
C THR A 151 -3.70 -8.31 1.97
N LEU A 152 -4.23 -8.54 3.19
CA LEU A 152 -5.65 -8.80 3.39
C LEU A 152 -6.51 -7.60 2.97
N PHE A 153 -6.19 -6.39 3.41
CA PHE A 153 -6.94 -5.20 3.00
C PHE A 153 -6.98 -5.05 1.47
N THR A 154 -5.83 -5.19 0.81
CA THR A 154 -5.72 -5.11 -0.66
C THR A 154 -6.55 -6.19 -1.35
N LYS A 155 -6.56 -7.41 -0.82
CA LYS A 155 -7.31 -8.54 -1.38
C LYS A 155 -8.83 -8.36 -1.27
N TYR A 156 -9.33 -7.76 -0.19
CA TYR A 156 -10.77 -7.62 0.08
C TYR A 156 -11.35 -6.26 -0.33
N SER A 157 -10.51 -5.30 -0.74
CA SER A 157 -10.96 -4.03 -1.29
C SER A 157 -11.55 -4.22 -2.68
N GLU A 158 -12.76 -3.70 -2.91
CA GLU A 158 -13.37 -3.65 -4.26
C GLU A 158 -12.76 -2.52 -5.09
N ALA A 159 -12.46 -1.38 -4.47
CA ALA A 159 -11.74 -0.29 -5.09
C ALA A 159 -10.25 -0.64 -5.26
N PRO A 160 -9.56 -0.08 -6.27
CA PRO A 160 -8.11 -0.18 -6.36
C PRO A 160 -7.44 0.38 -5.10
N VAL A 161 -6.30 -0.20 -4.73
CA VAL A 161 -5.57 0.16 -3.51
C VAL A 161 -4.17 0.66 -3.87
N THR A 162 -3.73 1.72 -3.20
CA THR A 162 -2.34 2.13 -3.23
C THR A 162 -1.81 2.36 -1.81
N THR A 163 -0.55 2.00 -1.58
CA THR A 163 0.09 2.24 -0.29
C THR A 163 0.77 3.60 -0.30
N LEU A 164 0.33 4.48 0.59
CA LEU A 164 0.92 5.79 0.79
C LEU A 164 2.12 5.69 1.74
N ALA A 165 1.96 4.96 2.85
CA ALA A 165 3.06 4.62 3.75
C ALA A 165 2.89 3.18 4.27
N VAL A 166 3.98 2.43 4.29
CA VAL A 166 4.01 1.09 4.90
C VAL A 166 4.25 1.17 6.40
N LYS A 167 4.05 0.08 7.14
CA LYS A 167 4.45 0.02 8.54
C LYS A 167 5.91 -0.41 8.71
N ASP A 168 6.80 0.57 8.82
CA ASP A 168 8.18 0.35 9.24
C ASP A 168 8.55 1.34 10.34
N ARG A 169 8.52 0.89 11.59
CA ARG A 169 8.85 1.77 12.73
C ARG A 169 10.34 2.03 12.87
N VAL A 170 11.19 1.20 12.27
CA VAL A 170 12.65 1.30 12.41
C VAL A 170 13.19 2.35 11.43
N PHE A 171 12.64 2.39 10.22
CA PHE A 171 13.09 3.29 9.16
C PHE A 171 12.07 4.39 8.81
N ALA A 172 11.25 4.82 9.77
CA ALA A 172 10.26 5.89 9.56
C ALA A 172 9.42 5.67 8.29
N HIS A 173 8.89 4.46 8.15
CA HIS A 173 8.03 4.02 7.04
C HIS A 173 8.74 3.90 5.68
N ASN A 174 10.08 3.87 5.65
CA ASN A 174 10.91 3.70 4.46
C ASN A 174 11.72 2.38 4.48
N PRO A 175 11.14 1.24 4.05
CA PRO A 175 11.77 -0.07 4.17
C PRO A 175 13.03 -0.24 3.31
N LEU A 176 13.24 0.60 2.29
CA LEU A 176 14.47 0.58 1.51
C LEU A 176 15.69 0.99 2.34
N GLY A 177 15.50 1.71 3.46
CA GLY A 177 16.56 2.02 4.41
C GLY A 177 17.29 0.76 4.93
N ALA A 178 16.58 -0.35 5.09
CA ALA A 178 17.14 -1.63 5.55
C ALA A 178 18.13 -2.25 4.55
N ILE A 179 17.97 -1.98 3.25
CA ILE A 179 18.86 -2.52 2.20
C ILE A 179 19.91 -1.51 1.74
N TYR A 180 19.67 -0.21 1.94
CA TYR A 180 20.66 0.83 1.66
C TYR A 180 21.80 0.86 2.68
N SER A 181 21.52 0.49 3.93
CA SER A 181 22.57 0.35 4.94
C SER A 181 23.19 -1.04 4.88
N ALA A 182 24.50 -1.09 4.57
CA ALA A 182 25.26 -2.35 4.58
C ALA A 182 25.18 -3.06 5.94
N TYR A 183 25.12 -2.32 7.06
CA TYR A 183 24.97 -2.89 8.40
C TYR A 183 23.65 -3.63 8.57
N HIS A 184 22.54 -3.00 8.16
CA HIS A 184 21.21 -3.62 8.25
C HIS A 184 21.07 -4.77 7.23
N LEU A 185 21.56 -4.59 6.00
CA LEU A 185 21.55 -5.64 4.99
C LEU A 185 22.34 -6.88 5.43
N ASN A 186 23.56 -6.69 5.94
CA ASN A 186 24.39 -7.79 6.44
C ASN A 186 23.74 -8.49 7.62
N LYS A 187 23.06 -7.75 8.51
CA LYS A 187 22.29 -8.34 9.62
C LYS A 187 21.18 -9.27 9.10
N LEU A 188 20.40 -8.82 8.11
CA LEU A 188 19.34 -9.63 7.49
C LEU A 188 19.90 -10.88 6.79
N VAL A 189 21.00 -10.74 6.04
CA VAL A 189 21.65 -11.86 5.34
C VAL A 189 22.27 -12.86 6.32
N ALA A 190 22.89 -12.38 7.41
CA ALA A 190 23.51 -13.23 8.42
C ALA A 190 22.49 -14.04 9.22
N GLN A 191 21.30 -13.49 9.48
CA GLN A 191 20.20 -14.22 10.12
C GLN A 191 19.77 -15.44 9.29
N ASN A 192 19.72 -15.33 7.96
CA ASN A 192 19.40 -16.45 7.08
C ASN A 192 20.43 -17.58 7.12
N LYS A 193 21.72 -17.28 7.39
CA LYS A 193 22.75 -18.32 7.51
C LYS A 193 22.64 -19.14 8.81
N LYS A 194 21.97 -18.62 9.84
CA LYS A 194 21.77 -19.31 11.13
C LYS A 194 20.55 -20.23 11.17
N ILE A 195 19.65 -20.15 10.18
CA ILE A 195 18.36 -20.88 10.16
C ILE A 195 18.46 -22.21 9.36
N ASN A 196 19.62 -22.52 8.78
CA ASN A 196 19.87 -23.83 8.17
C ASN A 196 20.36 -24.82 9.26
N TYR A 197 19.43 -25.41 10.01
CA TYR A 197 19.62 -26.64 10.79
C TYR A 197 18.69 -27.72 10.27
#